data_AF-A0A838EH26-F1
#
_entry.id   AF-A0A838EH26-F1
#
_cell.length_a   1.000
_cell.length_b   1.000
_cell.length_c   1.000
_cell.angle_alpha   90.00
_cell.angle_beta   90.00
_cell.angle_gamma   90.00
#
_symmetry.space_group_name_H-M   'P 1'
#
loop_
_entity.id
_entity.type
_entity.pdbx_description
1 polymer ?
#
loop_
_entity_poly.entity_id
_entity_poly.type
_entity_poly.pdbx_seq_one_letter_code
_entity_poly.pdbx_strand_id
1 'polypeptide(L)'
;MTISCKFRLLLARVNVERVRQGKPALSLRRLAEESGVSLSVLAALNTDRSQRIDYTTIDQLLTYFSAYFAVTVDDLLTWEQPRVEEVV
;
A
#
# COMPACT_ATOMS: atom_id res chain seq x y z
N MET A 1 -12.30 -10.05 10.91
CA MET A 1 -12.20 -8.67 10.41
C MET A 1 -11.23 -8.69 9.24
N THR A 2 -11.72 -8.36 8.06
CA THR A 2 -10.91 -8.24 6.85
C THR A 2 -10.32 -6.83 6.79
N ILE A 3 -9.05 -6.72 6.41
CA ILE A 3 -8.34 -5.46 6.28
C ILE A 3 -8.13 -5.27 4.78
N SER A 4 -8.67 -4.19 4.21
CA SER A 4 -8.37 -3.79 2.83
C SER A 4 -7.15 -2.87 2.84
N CYS A 5 -6.29 -3.00 1.84
CA CYS A 5 -5.09 -2.19 1.70
C CYS A 5 -5.21 -1.20 0.55
N LYS A 6 -5.08 0.09 0.84
CA LYS A 6 -5.12 1.19 -0.14
C LYS A 6 -3.81 1.35 -0.92
N PHE A 7 -3.03 0.29 -1.04
CA PHE A 7 -1.70 0.27 -1.65
C PHE A 7 -1.66 0.95 -3.03
N ARG A 8 -2.62 0.67 -3.91
CA ARG A 8 -2.69 1.25 -5.26
C ARG A 8 -2.82 2.78 -5.24
N LEU A 9 -3.57 3.33 -4.29
CA LEU A 9 -3.75 4.78 -4.15
C LEU A 9 -2.44 5.43 -3.70
N LEU A 10 -1.76 4.83 -2.73
CA LEU A 10 -0.46 5.33 -2.26
C LEU A 10 0.61 5.26 -3.35
N LEU A 11 0.66 4.16 -4.10
CA LEU A 11 1.59 4.03 -5.23
C LEU A 11 1.33 5.08 -6.33
N ALA A 12 0.05 5.32 -6.66
CA ALA A 12 -0.32 6.37 -7.61
C ALA A 12 0.10 7.76 -7.12
N ARG A 13 -0.13 8.07 -5.83
CA ARG A 13 0.27 9.34 -5.22
C ARG A 13 1.79 9.55 -5.25
N VAL A 14 2.58 8.53 -4.90
CA VAL A 14 4.04 8.60 -5.02
C VAL A 14 4.46 8.83 -6.47
N ASN A 15 3.82 8.16 -7.44
CA ASN A 15 4.17 8.34 -8.84
C ASN A 15 3.92 9.77 -9.33
N VAL A 16 2.85 10.43 -8.86
CA VAL A 16 2.63 11.85 -9.12
C VAL A 16 3.79 12.69 -8.56
N GLU A 17 4.22 12.45 -7.32
CA GLU A 17 5.34 13.17 -6.70
C GLU A 17 6.68 12.91 -7.39
N ARG A 18 6.96 11.66 -7.79
CA ARG A 18 8.18 11.31 -8.52
C ARG A 18 8.23 12.00 -9.89
N VAL A 19 7.13 11.98 -10.63
CA VAL A 19 7.05 12.67 -11.94
C VAL A 19 7.24 14.18 -11.77
N ARG A 20 6.64 14.80 -10.74
CA ARG A 20 6.87 16.22 -10.40
C ARG A 20 8.35 16.54 -10.13
N GLN A 21 9.09 15.59 -9.56
CA GLN A 21 10.54 15.69 -9.31
C GLN A 21 11.41 15.30 -10.51
N GLY A 22 10.83 15.03 -11.68
CA GLY A 22 11.57 14.55 -12.86
C GLY A 22 12.10 13.11 -12.74
N LYS A 23 11.64 12.37 -11.74
CA LYS A 23 11.99 10.95 -11.55
C LYS A 23 11.05 10.06 -12.37
N PRO A 24 11.51 8.89 -12.83
CA PRO A 24 10.64 7.92 -13.47
C PRO A 24 9.59 7.40 -12.47
N ALA A 25 8.44 6.98 -13.01
CA ALA A 25 7.41 6.30 -12.26
C ALA A 25 7.98 5.03 -11.58
N LEU A 26 7.53 4.80 -10.35
CA LEU A 26 7.87 3.67 -9.52
C LEU A 26 7.12 2.42 -10.00
N SER A 27 7.89 1.42 -10.40
CA SER A 27 7.39 0.06 -10.66
C SER A 27 7.34 -0.73 -9.35
N LEU A 28 6.54 -1.81 -9.31
CA LEU A 28 6.52 -2.71 -8.14
C LEU A 28 7.90 -3.32 -7.86
N ARG A 29 8.67 -3.62 -8.91
CA ARG A 29 10.03 -4.15 -8.78
C ARG A 29 10.95 -3.14 -8.10
N ARG A 30 10.92 -1.89 -8.54
CA ARG A 30 11.73 -0.83 -7.94
C ARG A 30 11.28 -0.52 -6.51
N LEU A 31 9.98 -0.56 -6.25
CA LEU A 31 9.47 -0.42 -4.89
C LEU A 31 9.98 -1.56 -3.99
N ALA A 32 9.98 -2.80 -4.45
CA ALA A 32 10.51 -3.93 -3.68
C ALA A 32 11.99 -3.73 -3.30
N GLU A 33 12.79 -3.26 -4.27
CA GLU A 33 14.21 -2.95 -4.07
C GLU A 33 14.41 -1.78 -3.09
N GLU A 34 13.58 -0.72 -3.17
CA GLU A 34 13.74 0.48 -2.33
C GLU A 34 13.09 0.35 -0.93
N SER A 35 12.01 -0.43 -0.76
CA SER A 35 11.27 -0.54 0.51
C SER A 35 11.64 -1.77 1.34
N GLY A 36 12.36 -2.74 0.75
CA GLY A 36 12.68 -4.01 1.40
C GLY A 36 11.50 -4.99 1.51
N VAL A 37 10.33 -4.64 0.96
CA VAL A 37 9.16 -5.52 0.88
C VAL A 37 9.33 -6.45 -0.34
N SER A 38 9.05 -7.74 -0.17
CA SER A 38 9.15 -8.67 -1.29
C SER A 38 8.19 -8.34 -2.44
N LEU A 39 8.63 -8.55 -3.68
CA LEU A 39 7.81 -8.28 -4.87
C LEU A 39 6.51 -9.11 -4.89
N SER A 40 6.52 -10.33 -4.36
CA SER A 40 5.34 -11.18 -4.26
C SER A 40 4.28 -10.60 -3.33
N VAL A 41 4.69 -10.05 -2.19
CA VAL A 41 3.80 -9.33 -1.26
C VAL A 41 3.22 -8.09 -1.94
N LEU A 42 4.05 -7.26 -2.59
CA LEU A 42 3.57 -6.09 -3.31
C LEU A 42 2.59 -6.45 -4.44
N ALA A 43 2.82 -7.55 -5.16
CA ALA A 43 1.91 -8.05 -6.18
C ALA A 43 0.57 -8.52 -5.59
N ALA A 44 0.59 -9.18 -4.43
CA ALA A 44 -0.62 -9.59 -3.72
C ALA A 44 -1.43 -8.37 -3.23
N LEU A 45 -0.75 -7.34 -2.70
CA LEU A 45 -1.38 -6.07 -2.32
C LEU A 45 -1.97 -5.33 -3.53
N ASN A 46 -1.27 -5.33 -4.67
CA ASN A 46 -1.72 -4.65 -5.88
C ASN A 46 -2.95 -5.31 -6.52
N THR A 47 -3.17 -6.60 -6.27
CA THR A 47 -4.30 -7.38 -6.79
C THR A 47 -5.44 -7.54 -5.80
N ASP A 48 -5.36 -6.89 -4.64
CA ASP A 48 -6.34 -7.00 -3.54
C ASP A 48 -6.55 -8.45 -3.05
N ARG A 49 -5.54 -9.31 -3.25
CA ARG A 49 -5.56 -10.72 -2.84
C ARG A 49 -4.95 -10.96 -1.45
N SER A 50 -4.42 -9.91 -0.84
CA SER A 50 -3.75 -10.04 0.46
C SER A 50 -4.77 -10.08 1.59
N GLN A 51 -4.97 -11.26 2.19
CA GLN A 51 -5.86 -11.41 3.35
C GLN A 51 -5.18 -11.08 4.68
N ARG A 52 -3.84 -11.10 4.71
CA ARG A 52 -3.03 -10.81 5.90
C ARG A 52 -1.78 -10.04 5.49
N ILE A 53 -1.54 -8.95 6.20
CA ILE A 53 -0.35 -8.12 6.05
C ILE A 53 0.33 -8.12 7.41
N ASP A 54 1.58 -8.56 7.47
CA ASP A 54 2.34 -8.54 8.71
C ASP A 54 2.79 -7.11 9.07
N TYR A 55 3.12 -6.91 10.35
CA TYR A 55 3.53 -5.60 10.87
C TYR A 55 4.83 -5.12 10.24
N THR A 56 5.74 -6.02 9.87
CA THR A 56 7.00 -5.67 9.20
C THR A 56 6.73 -5.03 7.83
N THR A 57 5.82 -5.60 7.05
CA THR A 57 5.40 -5.07 5.76
C THR A 57 4.73 -3.70 5.93
N ILE A 58 3.88 -3.55 6.94
CA ILE A 58 3.24 -2.26 7.26
C ILE A 58 4.30 -1.21 7.57
N ASP A 59 5.25 -1.52 8.46
CA ASP A 59 6.31 -0.60 8.87
C ASP A 59 7.22 -0.20 7.71
N GLN A 60 7.63 -1.15 6.87
CA GLN A 60 8.44 -0.90 5.67
C GLN A 60 7.71 -0.01 4.67
N LEU A 61 6.42 -0.24 4.42
CA LEU A 61 5.63 0.57 3.50
C LEU A 61 5.41 1.99 4.06
N LEU A 62 5.05 2.12 5.34
CA LEU A 62 4.88 3.43 5.97
C LEU A 62 6.19 4.22 5.96
N THR A 63 7.30 3.58 6.32
CA THR A 63 8.63 4.18 6.26
C THR A 63 8.96 4.67 4.85
N TYR A 64 8.74 3.83 3.82
CA TYR A 64 9.00 4.23 2.44
C TYR A 64 8.12 5.41 1.98
N PHE A 65 6.81 5.34 2.23
CA PHE A 65 5.86 6.36 1.78
C PHE A 65 6.01 7.69 2.54
N SER A 66 6.43 7.63 3.81
CA SER A 66 6.67 8.82 4.64
C SER A 66 7.74 9.77 4.07
N ALA A 67 8.64 9.27 3.22
CA ALA A 67 9.62 10.09 2.52
C ALA A 67 9.01 11.02 1.45
N TYR A 68 7.76 10.78 1.03
CA TYR A 68 7.07 11.59 0.02
C TYR A 68 5.96 12.47 0.61
N PHE A 69 5.23 11.96 1.59
CA PHE A 69 4.12 12.66 2.23
C PHE A 69 3.82 12.06 3.60
N ALA A 70 3.19 12.84 4.49
CA ALA A 70 2.66 12.31 5.74
C ALA A 70 1.66 11.19 5.44
N VAL A 71 1.95 10.00 5.97
CA VAL A 71 1.17 8.77 5.78
C VAL A 71 1.04 8.08 7.13
N THR A 72 -0.14 7.59 7.42
CA THR A 72 -0.48 6.88 8.66
C THR A 72 -0.99 5.48 8.34
N VAL A 73 -1.18 4.66 9.37
CA VAL A 73 -1.76 3.31 9.22
C VAL A 73 -3.14 3.38 8.57
N ASP A 74 -3.95 4.40 8.84
CA ASP A 74 -5.31 4.56 8.30
C ASP A 74 -5.33 4.96 6.81
N ASP A 75 -4.22 5.51 6.31
CA ASP A 75 -4.02 5.77 4.89
C ASP A 75 -3.68 4.50 4.12
N LEU A 76 -2.99 3.56 4.79
CA LEU A 76 -2.55 2.29 4.21
C LEU A 76 -3.63 1.21 4.33
N LEU A 77 -4.27 1.12 5.50
CA LEU A 77 -5.21 0.07 5.86
C LEU A 77 -6.61 0.67 6.06
N THR A 78 -7.62 -0.11 5.71
CA THR A 78 -9.01 0.22 6.02
C THR A 78 -9.67 -1.01 6.60
N TRP A 79 -10.26 -0.83 7.77
CA TRP A 79 -11.09 -1.86 8.39
C TRP A 79 -12.33 -2.06 7.53
N GLU A 80 -12.51 -3.26 6.98
CA GLU A 80 -13.80 -3.60 6.39
C GLU A 80 -14.79 -3.75 7.54
N GLN A 81 -15.80 -2.87 7.57
CA GLN A 81 -16.94 -3.08 8.46
C GLN A 81 -17.57 -4.43 8.09
N PRO A 82 -17.99 -5.24 9.08
CA PRO A 82 -18.78 -6.42 8.78
C PRO A 82 -19.97 -5.96 7.95
N ARG A 83 -20.14 -6.52 6.74
CA ARG A 83 -21.37 -6.32 5.98
C ARG A 83 -22.48 -6.85 6.88
N VAL A 84 -23.27 -5.95 7.43
CA VAL A 84 -24.56 -6.32 8.00
C VAL A 84 -25.37 -6.72 6.78
N GLU A 85 -25.47 -8.02 6.53
CA GLU A 85 -26.45 -8.53 5.58
C GLU A 85 -27.81 -8.12 6.14
N GLU A 86 -28.39 -7.05 5.59
CA GLU A 86 -29.81 -6.76 5.77
C GLU A 86 -30.57 -7.93 5.17
N VAL A 87 -31.04 -8.83 6.03
CA VAL A 87 -32.04 -9.83 5.70
C VAL A 87 -33.33 -9.06 5.48
N VAL A 88 -33.68 -8.83 4.21
CA VAL A 88 -34.99 -8.34 3.77
C VAL A 88 -35.94 -9.51 3.59
#